data_AF-A0A2N2V9X0-F1
#
_entry.id   AF-A0A2N2V9X0-F1
#
_cell.length_a   1.000
_cell.length_b   1.000
_cell.length_c   1.000
_cell.angle_alpha   90.00
_cell.angle_beta   90.00
_cell.angle_gamma   90.00
#
_symmetry.space_group_name_H-M   'P 1'
#
loop_
_entity.id
_entity.type
_entity.pdbx_description
1 polymer ?
#
loop_
_entity_poly.entity_id
_entity_poly.type
_entity_poly.pdbx_seq_one_letter_code
_entity_poly.pdbx_strand_id
1 'polypeptide(L)'
;MLITLYATSARRRWLLAVILLLTLAVVLFVADGDRGSIYGSRNALIEAQKRDGYVQVGSFGRPDWPAIVVSRETGQGGVSFTTADGQPHRYQGFAGPMKALEFRAGLGGGKRFTLVFHRVPKKDGGGY
;
A
#
# COMPACT_ATOMS: atom_id res chain seq x y z
N MET A 1 36.65 -11.27 39.10
CA MET A 1 35.48 -11.79 38.34
C MET A 1 34.67 -10.61 37.78
N LEU A 2 35.06 -10.05 36.62
CA LEU A 2 34.34 -8.92 35.98
C LEU A 2 33.82 -9.24 34.56
N ILE A 3 34.21 -10.39 34.00
CA ILE A 3 33.94 -10.77 32.61
C ILE A 3 32.50 -11.31 32.44
N THR A 4 31.89 -11.85 33.49
CA THR A 4 30.55 -12.45 33.45
C THR A 4 29.40 -11.44 33.41
N LEU A 5 29.61 -10.19 33.85
CA LEU A 5 28.58 -9.13 33.85
C LEU A 5 28.47 -8.40 32.49
N TYR A 6 29.55 -8.38 31.70
CA TYR A 6 29.54 -7.79 30.34
C TYR A 6 28.87 -8.71 29.31
N ALA A 7 29.01 -10.04 29.47
CA ALA A 7 28.41 -11.01 28.56
C ALA A 7 26.87 -10.99 28.58
N THR A 8 26.27 -10.74 29.76
CA THR A 8 24.81 -10.64 29.95
C THR A 8 24.22 -9.36 29.37
N SER A 9 24.91 -8.23 29.49
CA SER A 9 24.48 -6.96 28.90
C SER A 9 24.64 -6.94 27.38
N ALA A 10 25.71 -7.54 26.85
CA ALA A 10 25.92 -7.70 25.40
C ALA A 10 24.85 -8.61 24.76
N ARG A 11 24.54 -9.77 25.37
CA ARG A 11 23.44 -10.64 24.90
C ARG A 11 22.09 -9.95 24.92
N ARG A 12 21.79 -9.18 25.98
CA ARG A 12 20.51 -8.45 26.10
C ARG A 12 20.38 -7.34 25.05
N ARG A 13 21.47 -6.61 24.76
CA ARG A 13 21.50 -5.60 23.69
C ARG A 13 21.33 -6.23 22.31
N TRP A 14 21.96 -7.38 22.07
CA TRP A 14 21.79 -8.15 20.84
C TRP A 14 20.36 -8.63 20.65
N LEU A 15 19.74 -9.19 21.69
CA LEU A 15 18.33 -9.60 21.63
C LEU A 15 17.39 -8.42 21.33
N LEU A 16 17.61 -7.27 21.96
CA LEU A 16 16.84 -6.06 21.69
C LEU A 16 17.04 -5.54 20.25
N ALA A 17 18.27 -5.57 19.73
CA ALA A 17 18.55 -5.19 18.35
C ALA A 17 17.88 -6.14 17.34
N VAL A 18 17.88 -7.45 17.61
CA VAL A 18 17.18 -8.43 16.76
C VAL A 18 15.67 -8.25 16.82
N ILE A 19 15.10 -8.03 18.01
CA ILE A 19 13.66 -7.76 18.16
C ILE A 19 13.29 -6.47 17.41
N LEU A 20 14.09 -5.41 17.55
CA LEU A 20 13.91 -4.14 16.84
C LEU A 20 13.99 -4.32 15.31
N LEU A 21 14.94 -5.10 14.83
CA LEU A 21 15.07 -5.43 13.41
C LEU A 21 13.88 -6.25 12.90
N LEU A 22 13.40 -7.21 13.70
CA LEU A 22 12.23 -8.01 13.35
C LEU A 22 10.95 -7.16 13.34
N THR A 23 10.74 -6.30 14.33
CA THR A 23 9.59 -5.38 14.30
C THR A 23 9.69 -4.39 13.15
N LEU A 24 10.88 -3.86 12.86
CA LEU A 24 11.09 -2.99 11.69
C LEU A 24 10.81 -3.73 10.38
N ALA A 25 11.29 -4.96 10.24
CA ALA A 25 11.02 -5.80 9.06
C ALA A 25 9.53 -6.09 8.89
N VAL A 26 8.82 -6.42 9.98
CA VAL A 26 7.36 -6.63 9.96
C VAL A 26 6.62 -5.35 9.58
N VAL A 27 7.01 -4.19 10.13
CA VAL A 27 6.41 -2.88 9.79
C VAL A 27 6.63 -2.56 8.31
N LEU A 28 7.83 -2.80 7.78
CA LEU A 28 8.14 -2.58 6.36
C LEU A 28 7.35 -3.54 5.46
N PHE A 29 7.18 -4.80 5.87
CA PHE A 29 6.44 -5.80 5.10
C PHE A 29 4.93 -5.50 5.07
N VAL A 30 4.36 -5.06 6.20
CA VAL A 30 2.93 -4.68 6.29
C VAL A 30 2.64 -3.40 5.49
N ALA A 31 3.62 -2.50 5.35
CA ALA A 31 3.46 -1.29 4.55
C ALA A 31 3.24 -1.59 3.04
N ASP A 32 3.68 -2.76 2.54
CA ASP A 32 3.57 -3.15 1.13
C ASP A 32 2.27 -3.87 0.76
N GLY A 33 1.27 -3.91 1.67
CA GLY A 33 0.13 -4.84 1.62
C GLY A 33 -0.78 -4.87 0.37
N ASP A 34 -0.63 -3.95 -0.59
CA ASP A 34 -1.33 -4.04 -1.88
C ASP A 34 -0.46 -4.64 -3.00
N ARG A 35 0.88 -4.53 -2.95
CA ARG A 35 1.78 -4.96 -4.02
C ARG A 35 1.81 -6.48 -4.15
N GLY A 36 1.78 -6.98 -5.38
CA GLY A 36 1.69 -8.41 -5.67
C GLY A 36 0.28 -9.00 -5.54
N SER A 37 -0.71 -8.23 -5.06
CA SER A 37 -2.10 -8.67 -5.02
C SER A 37 -2.66 -8.86 -6.43
N ILE A 38 -3.33 -9.99 -6.65
CA ILE A 38 -3.98 -10.33 -7.93
C ILE A 38 -5.48 -10.16 -7.78
N TYR A 39 -6.09 -9.46 -8.72
CA TYR A 39 -7.53 -9.27 -8.77
C TYR A 39 -8.07 -9.85 -10.08
N GLY A 40 -9.03 -10.78 -9.95
CA GLY A 40 -9.68 -11.40 -11.10
C GLY A 40 -10.62 -10.46 -11.86
N SER A 41 -11.13 -9.43 -11.20
CA SER A 41 -12.07 -8.46 -11.79
C SER A 41 -11.99 -7.11 -11.09
N ARG A 42 -12.53 -6.08 -11.75
CA ARG A 42 -12.70 -4.75 -11.15
C ARG A 42 -13.52 -4.80 -9.87
N ASN A 43 -14.61 -5.57 -9.85
CA ASN A 43 -15.50 -5.64 -8.70
C ASN A 43 -14.78 -6.21 -7.47
N ALA A 44 -13.99 -7.27 -7.65
CA ALA A 44 -13.19 -7.85 -6.57
C ALA A 44 -12.21 -6.82 -5.96
N LEU A 45 -11.56 -6.01 -6.80
CA LEU A 45 -10.74 -4.91 -6.32
C LEU A 45 -11.56 -3.87 -5.56
N ILE A 46 -12.65 -3.37 -6.15
CA ILE A 46 -13.48 -2.33 -5.52
C ILE A 46 -14.03 -2.81 -4.17
N GLU A 47 -14.46 -4.06 -4.06
CA GLU A 47 -14.91 -4.65 -2.80
C GLU A 47 -13.78 -4.72 -1.77
N ALA A 48 -12.58 -5.16 -2.16
CA ALA A 48 -11.42 -5.16 -1.27
C ALA A 48 -11.10 -3.75 -0.76
N GLN A 49 -11.03 -2.77 -1.66
CA GLN A 49 -10.75 -1.38 -1.31
C GLN A 49 -11.84 -0.77 -0.44
N LYS A 50 -13.12 -1.09 -0.70
CA LYS A 50 -14.25 -0.64 0.11
C LYS A 50 -14.19 -1.17 1.54
N ARG A 51 -13.76 -2.43 1.75
CA ARG A 51 -13.55 -2.98 3.11
C ARG A 51 -12.51 -2.19 3.89
N ASP A 52 -11.50 -1.67 3.21
CA ASP A 52 -10.45 -0.83 3.79
C ASP A 52 -10.86 0.65 3.93
N GLY A 53 -12.08 1.00 3.53
CA GLY A 53 -12.62 2.37 3.57
C GLY A 53 -12.17 3.26 2.41
N TYR A 54 -11.65 2.67 1.33
CA TYR A 54 -11.22 3.39 0.15
C TYR A 54 -12.32 3.42 -0.93
N VAL A 55 -12.40 4.56 -1.63
CA VAL A 55 -13.22 4.75 -2.83
C VAL A 55 -12.33 5.12 -4.00
N GLN A 56 -12.66 4.65 -5.20
CA GLN A 56 -11.94 5.00 -6.40
C GLN A 56 -12.27 6.45 -6.82
N VAL A 57 -11.24 7.26 -7.05
CA VAL A 57 -11.38 8.67 -7.49
C VAL A 57 -10.72 8.95 -8.83
N GLY A 58 -9.94 8.02 -9.36
CA GLY A 58 -9.27 8.18 -10.65
C GLY A 58 -8.97 6.85 -11.34
N SER A 59 -8.78 6.90 -12.66
CA SER A 59 -8.36 5.79 -13.51
C SER A 59 -7.53 6.32 -14.66
N PHE A 60 -6.38 5.71 -14.91
CA PHE A 60 -5.44 6.09 -15.97
C PHE A 60 -5.09 4.87 -16.80
N GLY A 61 -5.17 5.00 -18.13
CA GLY A 61 -5.15 3.86 -19.04
C GLY A 61 -6.50 3.13 -19.07
N ARG A 62 -6.56 2.04 -19.84
CA ARG A 62 -7.75 1.19 -19.95
C ARG A 62 -7.61 0.01 -18.99
N PRO A 63 -8.42 -0.06 -17.91
CA PRO A 63 -8.38 -1.19 -17.01
C PRO A 63 -8.72 -2.48 -17.74
N ASP A 64 -7.92 -3.50 -17.51
CA ASP A 64 -8.08 -4.83 -18.09
C ASP A 64 -7.81 -5.87 -16.99
N TRP A 65 -8.54 -6.97 -17.02
CA TRP A 65 -8.56 -7.95 -15.92
C TRP A 65 -8.43 -9.38 -16.48
N PRO A 66 -7.80 -10.31 -15.75
CA PRO A 66 -7.21 -10.17 -14.42
C PRO A 66 -5.95 -9.29 -14.40
N ALA A 67 -5.67 -8.68 -13.25
CA ALA A 67 -4.50 -7.81 -13.10
C ALA A 67 -3.81 -7.97 -11.75
N ILE A 68 -2.50 -7.72 -11.74
CA ILE A 68 -1.65 -7.74 -10.55
C ILE A 68 -1.18 -6.32 -10.21
N VAL A 69 -1.20 -5.96 -8.93
CA VAL A 69 -0.61 -4.69 -8.45
C VAL A 69 0.91 -4.79 -8.54
N VAL A 70 1.54 -3.94 -9.37
CA VAL A 70 2.99 -3.92 -9.58
C VAL A 70 3.70 -2.79 -8.84
N SER A 71 2.98 -1.70 -8.56
CA SER A 71 3.46 -0.56 -7.80
C SER A 71 2.35 0.08 -6.98
N ARG A 72 2.74 0.77 -5.91
CA ARG A 72 1.86 1.50 -5.01
C ARG A 72 2.53 2.79 -4.57
N GLU A 73 1.82 3.90 -4.73
CA GLU A 73 2.15 5.18 -4.12
C GLU A 73 1.10 5.53 -3.08
N THR A 74 1.50 6.17 -1.98
CA THR A 74 0.57 6.61 -0.92
C THR A 74 0.87 8.02 -0.46
N GLY A 75 -0.11 8.68 0.14
CA GLY A 75 0.12 9.97 0.79
C GLY A 75 -1.06 10.42 1.65
N GLN A 76 -0.84 11.46 2.43
CA GLN A 76 -1.85 12.07 3.28
C GLN A 76 -2.35 13.36 2.64
N GLY A 77 -3.64 13.42 2.33
CA GLY A 77 -4.29 14.55 1.66
C GLY A 77 -3.96 14.75 0.18
N GLY A 78 -3.13 13.87 -0.36
CA GLY A 78 -2.74 13.83 -1.76
C GLY A 78 -1.87 12.60 -2.07
N VAL A 79 -1.69 12.30 -3.34
CA VAL A 79 -0.77 11.28 -3.83
C VAL A 79 -0.17 11.73 -5.16
N SER A 80 1.14 11.60 -5.28
CA SER A 80 1.87 11.80 -6.53
C SER A 80 2.29 10.44 -7.07
N PHE A 81 2.13 10.22 -8.37
CA PHE A 81 2.49 8.96 -9.01
C PHE A 81 2.81 9.21 -10.48
N THR A 82 3.55 8.28 -11.08
CA THR A 82 3.80 8.27 -12.52
C THR A 82 2.92 7.21 -13.15
N THR A 83 2.21 7.55 -14.20
CA THR A 83 1.38 6.60 -14.96
C THR A 83 2.24 5.65 -15.79
N ALA A 84 1.62 4.59 -16.31
CA ALA A 84 2.27 3.57 -17.12
C ALA A 84 3.01 4.11 -18.37
N ASP A 85 2.57 5.25 -18.90
CA ASP A 85 3.15 5.97 -20.03
C ASP A 85 4.24 6.98 -19.61
N GLY A 86 4.59 7.03 -18.33
CA GLY A 86 5.67 7.88 -17.81
C GLY A 86 5.23 9.30 -17.44
N GLN A 87 3.94 9.63 -17.52
CA GLN A 87 3.46 10.97 -17.18
C GLN A 87 3.32 11.15 -15.65
N PRO A 88 3.87 12.22 -15.07
CA PRO A 88 3.68 12.51 -13.65
C PRO A 88 2.28 13.07 -13.41
N HIS A 89 1.61 12.54 -12.39
CA HIS A 89 0.29 12.98 -11.94
C HIS A 89 0.27 13.22 -10.44
N ARG A 90 -0.58 14.16 -10.01
CA ARG A 90 -0.78 14.48 -8.59
C ARG A 90 -2.26 14.71 -8.30
N TYR A 91 -2.75 14.01 -7.29
CA TYR A 91 -4.01 14.32 -6.63
C TYR A 91 -3.71 15.04 -5.33
N GLN A 92 -4.48 16.08 -5.01
CA GLN A 92 -4.31 16.90 -3.80
C GLN A 92 -5.65 17.46 -3.34
N GLY A 93 -5.71 17.92 -2.08
CA GLY A 93 -6.90 18.56 -1.51
C GLY A 93 -7.94 17.59 -0.95
N PHE A 94 -7.58 16.31 -0.75
CA PHE A 94 -8.46 15.33 -0.15
C PHE A 94 -8.33 15.33 1.38
N ALA A 95 -9.42 15.08 2.09
CA ALA A 95 -9.41 14.95 3.54
C ALA A 95 -9.10 13.50 3.94
N GLY A 96 -7.83 13.09 3.91
CA GLY A 96 -7.40 11.78 4.42
C GLY A 96 -6.37 11.05 3.55
N PRO A 97 -6.06 9.79 3.90
CA PRO A 97 -5.13 8.96 3.14
C PRO A 97 -5.56 8.76 1.68
N MET A 98 -4.59 8.73 0.79
CA MET A 98 -4.75 8.40 -0.62
C MET A 98 -3.74 7.33 -1.02
N LYS A 99 -4.09 6.56 -2.06
CA LYS A 99 -3.16 5.66 -2.71
C LYS A 99 -3.40 5.57 -4.21
N ALA A 100 -2.32 5.46 -4.97
CA ALA A 100 -2.36 5.13 -6.39
C ALA A 100 -1.79 3.73 -6.56
N LEU A 101 -2.57 2.84 -7.16
CA LEU A 101 -2.20 1.46 -7.42
C LEU A 101 -1.96 1.29 -8.91
N GLU A 102 -0.76 0.89 -9.27
CA GLU A 102 -0.41 0.55 -10.64
C GLU A 102 -0.59 -0.95 -10.85
N PHE A 103 -1.29 -1.29 -11.91
CA PHE A 103 -1.62 -2.66 -12.29
C PHE A 103 -0.92 -3.04 -13.59
N ARG A 104 -0.62 -4.33 -13.72
CA ARG A 104 -0.29 -4.98 -14.98
C ARG A 104 -1.37 -6.02 -15.30
N ALA A 105 -2.03 -5.89 -16.43
CA ALA A 105 -3.01 -6.86 -16.91
C ALA A 105 -2.32 -8.13 -17.44
N GLY A 106 -2.95 -9.28 -17.24
CA GLY A 106 -2.49 -10.57 -17.76
C GLY A 106 -1.18 -11.11 -17.14
N LEU A 107 -0.96 -12.42 -17.28
CA LEU A 107 0.19 -13.12 -16.68
C LEU A 107 1.48 -13.04 -17.52
N GLY A 108 1.53 -12.27 -18.62
CA GLY A 108 2.61 -12.35 -19.61
C GLY A 108 2.97 -11.07 -20.38
N GLY A 109 2.79 -9.88 -19.80
CA GLY A 109 3.18 -8.61 -20.44
C GLY A 109 2.03 -7.75 -20.96
N GLY A 110 0.84 -7.86 -20.35
CA GLY A 110 -0.29 -7.02 -20.71
C GLY A 110 -0.13 -5.57 -20.28
N LYS A 111 -1.10 -4.75 -20.71
CA LYS A 111 -1.10 -3.30 -20.54
C LYS A 111 -1.07 -2.92 -19.06
N ARG A 112 -0.38 -1.82 -18.77
CA ARG A 112 -0.36 -1.22 -17.43
C ARG A 112 -1.41 -0.13 -17.33
N PHE A 113 -2.02 0.00 -16.16
CA PHE A 113 -3.00 1.03 -15.86
C PHE A 113 -2.93 1.39 -14.37
N THR A 114 -3.34 2.60 -14.02
CA THR A 114 -3.26 3.09 -12.63
C THR A 114 -4.64 3.46 -12.13
N LEU A 115 -5.00 3.01 -10.93
CA LEU A 115 -6.23 3.39 -10.26
C LEU A 115 -5.89 4.18 -8.99
N VAL A 116 -6.61 5.27 -8.77
CA VAL A 116 -6.38 6.15 -7.62
C VAL A 116 -7.53 6.01 -6.64
N PHE A 117 -7.20 5.89 -5.37
CA PHE A 117 -8.12 5.67 -4.28
C PHE A 117 -7.94 6.71 -3.18
N HIS A 118 -9.06 7.12 -2.60
CA HIS A 118 -9.12 8.01 -1.46
C HIS A 118 -9.83 7.29 -0.31
N ARG A 119 -9.29 7.40 0.90
CA ARG A 119 -9.93 6.86 2.09
C ARG A 119 -10.99 7.82 2.59
N VAL A 120 -12.25 7.40 2.54
CA VAL A 120 -13.35 8.20 3.09
C VAL A 120 -13.36 8.00 4.60
N PRO A 121 -13.40 9.07 5.41
CA PRO A 121 -13.62 8.91 6.85
C PRO A 121 -14.92 8.14 7.06
N LYS A 122 -14.84 7.07 7.86
CA LYS A 122 -16.04 6.35 8.29
C LYS A 122 -16.92 7.39 8.96
N LYS A 123 -18.11 7.68 8.41
CA LYS A 123 -19.14 8.40 9.15
C LYS A 123 -19.50 7.49 10.32
N ASP A 124 -18.90 7.74 11.47
CA ASP A 124 -19.36 7.17 12.72
C ASP A 124 -20.78 7.72 12.95
N GLY A 125 -21.79 6.88 12.68
CA GLY A 125 -23.19 7.08 13.08
C GLY A 125 -23.86 8.39 12.67
N GLY A 126 -24.66 8.36 11.61
CA GLY A 126 -25.60 9.44 11.30
C GLY A 126 -26.62 8.98 10.29
N GLY A 127 -27.71 8.38 10.79
CA GLY A 127 -28.81 7.87 9.99
C GLY A 127 -29.57 8.95 9.25
N TYR A 128 -30.29 8.50 8.23
CA TYR A 128 -31.60 8.98 7.82
C TYR A 128 -32.40 7.76 7.38
#